data_AF-A0A1I2T8R0-F1
#
_entry.id   AF-A0A1I2T8R0-F1
#
_cell.length_a   1.000
_cell.length_b   1.000
_cell.length_c   1.000
_cell.angle_alpha   90.00
_cell.angle_beta   90.00
_cell.angle_gamma   90.00
#
_symmetry.space_group_name_H-M   'P 1'
#
loop_
_entity.id
_entity.type
_entity.pdbx_description
1 polymer ?
#
loop_
_entity_poly.entity_id
_entity_poly.type
_entity_poly.pdbx_seq_one_letter_code
_entity_poly.pdbx_strand_id
1 'polypeptide(L)'
;MIGHNSLKEGMLYRGYIVLQEKDTRHVLIKRRELTIAKMPCKRILDEEDLKIRVDCYIELLRICELIEEKRKKAQKDKARGRGKKKSGQVKAKETKLEKKSDSRSYFRM
;
A
#
# COMPACT_ATOMS: atom_id res chain seq x y z
N MET A 1 -8.46 -36.38 -15.41
CA MET A 1 -9.89 -36.06 -15.21
C MET A 1 -10.00 -34.55 -15.02
N ILE A 2 -10.30 -33.83 -16.10
CA ILE A 2 -10.40 -32.37 -16.10
C ILE A 2 -11.85 -32.05 -15.72
N GLY A 3 -12.05 -31.52 -14.51
CA GLY A 3 -13.36 -31.08 -14.01
C GLY A 3 -13.81 -29.84 -14.77
N HIS A 4 -14.37 -30.04 -15.95
CA HIS A 4 -15.03 -29.02 -16.74
C HIS A 4 -16.42 -28.70 -16.15
N ASN A 5 -16.69 -27.40 -16.04
CA ASN A 5 -18.02 -26.80 -16.20
C ASN A 5 -19.03 -26.89 -15.05
N SER A 6 -18.68 -26.31 -13.90
CA SER A 6 -19.66 -25.67 -13.02
C SER A 6 -19.52 -24.14 -13.02
N LEU A 7 -19.19 -23.53 -14.17
CA LEU A 7 -19.26 -22.08 -14.39
C LEU A 7 -20.74 -21.66 -14.47
N LYS A 8 -21.40 -21.62 -13.31
CA LYS A 8 -22.70 -21.00 -13.13
C LYS A 8 -22.54 -19.48 -13.31
N GLU A 9 -23.22 -18.94 -14.32
CA GLU A 9 -23.71 -17.55 -14.45
C GLU A 9 -22.96 -16.52 -13.61
N GLY A 10 -21.84 -16.03 -14.13
CA GLY A 10 -21.22 -14.81 -13.59
C GLY A 10 -21.89 -13.58 -14.15
N MET A 11 -22.20 -12.61 -13.30
CA MET A 11 -22.68 -11.30 -13.72
C MET A 11 -21.52 -10.51 -14.33
N LEU A 12 -21.67 -9.99 -15.55
CA LEU A 12 -20.73 -9.03 -16.12
C LEU A 12 -21.09 -7.63 -15.64
N TYR A 13 -20.18 -6.97 -14.93
CA TYR A 13 -20.40 -5.63 -14.38
C TYR A 13 -19.15 -4.75 -14.50
N ARG A 14 -19.29 -3.59 -15.17
CA ARG A 14 -18.20 -2.63 -15.43
C ARG A 14 -16.91 -3.27 -16.00
N GLY A 15 -17.04 -4.32 -16.81
CA GLY A 15 -15.92 -5.07 -17.40
C GLY A 15 -15.29 -6.12 -16.48
N TYR A 16 -15.91 -6.40 -15.33
CA TYR A 16 -15.54 -7.47 -14.41
C TYR A 16 -16.55 -8.60 -14.47
N ILE A 17 -16.07 -9.83 -14.31
CA ILE A 17 -16.90 -11.01 -14.15
C ILE A 17 -17.04 -11.25 -12.64
N VAL A 18 -18.26 -11.13 -12.14
CA VAL A 18 -18.60 -11.30 -10.74
C VAL A 18 -19.24 -12.67 -10.56
N LEU A 19 -18.63 -13.51 -9.73
CA LEU A 19 -19.10 -14.87 -9.46
C LEU A 19 -19.36 -15.02 -7.97
N GLN A 20 -20.50 -15.57 -7.59
CA GLN A 20 -20.74 -15.95 -6.20
C GLN A 20 -20.70 -17.48 -6.06
N GLU A 21 -19.70 -17.98 -5.34
CA GLU A 21 -19.58 -19.40 -5.03
C GLU A 21 -20.69 -19.80 -4.04
N LYS A 22 -21.53 -20.77 -4.42
CA LYS A 22 -22.66 -21.23 -3.59
C LYS A 22 -22.19 -21.89 -2.30
N ASP A 23 -21.09 -22.63 -2.34
CA ASP A 23 -20.61 -23.44 -1.22
C ASP A 23 -19.87 -22.59 -0.18
N THR A 24 -19.00 -21.69 -0.65
CA THR A 24 -18.13 -20.90 0.23
C THR A 24 -18.72 -19.53 0.55
N ARG A 25 -19.81 -19.13 -0.12
CA ARG A 25 -20.45 -17.80 -0.05
C ARG A 25 -19.50 -16.65 -0.40
N HIS A 26 -18.39 -16.92 -1.07
CA HIS A 26 -17.48 -15.87 -1.50
C HIS A 26 -17.95 -15.26 -2.81
N VAL A 27 -17.82 -13.94 -2.91
CA VAL A 27 -17.94 -13.21 -4.17
C VAL A 27 -16.53 -13.03 -4.73
N LEU A 28 -16.31 -13.55 -5.92
CA LEU A 28 -15.10 -13.42 -6.69
C LEU A 28 -15.29 -12.32 -7.74
N ILE A 29 -14.37 -11.37 -7.78
CA ILE A 29 -14.28 -10.40 -8.86
C ILE A 29 -13.12 -10.83 -9.74
N LYS A 30 -13.43 -11.11 -11.00
CA LYS A 30 -12.44 -11.48 -12.01
C LYS A 30 -12.36 -10.41 -13.09
N ARG A 31 -11.16 -10.20 -13.61
CA ARG A 31 -10.93 -9.42 -14.83
C ARG A 31 -10.16 -10.31 -15.80
N ARG A 32 -10.78 -10.64 -16.94
CA ARG A 32 -10.32 -11.74 -17.82
C ARG A 32 -10.26 -13.05 -17.00
N GLU A 33 -9.11 -13.71 -16.95
CA GLU A 33 -8.92 -14.97 -16.23
C GLU A 33 -8.34 -14.79 -14.81
N LEU A 34 -8.01 -13.56 -14.42
CA LEU A 34 -7.39 -13.26 -13.12
C LEU A 34 -8.45 -12.89 -12.09
N THR A 35 -8.37 -13.53 -10.92
CA THR A 35 -9.16 -13.15 -9.75
C THR A 35 -8.46 -11.98 -9.06
N ILE A 36 -9.06 -10.79 -9.17
CA ILE A 36 -8.52 -9.57 -8.57
C ILE A 36 -8.95 -9.41 -7.12
N ALA A 37 -10.07 -10.03 -6.73
CA ALA A 37 -10.61 -9.94 -5.40
C ALA A 37 -11.43 -11.16 -5.04
N LYS A 38 -11.36 -11.54 -3.76
CA LYS A 38 -12.22 -12.53 -3.13
C LYS A 38 -12.80 -11.91 -1.87
N MET A 39 -14.12 -11.74 -1.85
CA MET A 39 -14.84 -11.11 -0.76
C MET A 39 -15.69 -12.16 -0.03
N PRO A 40 -15.54 -12.34 1.29
CA PRO A 40 -16.44 -13.19 2.04
C PRO A 40 -17.81 -12.52 2.17
N CYS A 41 -18.89 -13.24 1.89
CA CYS A 41 -20.26 -12.80 2.16
C CYS A 41 -20.95 -13.74 3.14
N LYS A 42 -21.71 -13.18 4.08
CA LYS A 42 -22.44 -13.97 5.09
C LYS A 42 -23.63 -14.71 4.49
N ARG A 43 -24.27 -14.11 3.48
CA ARG A 43 -25.44 -14.61 2.75
C ARG A 43 -25.18 -14.54 1.24
N ILE A 44 -25.98 -15.27 0.48
CA ILE A 44 -26.09 -15.07 -0.97
C ILE A 44 -26.67 -13.66 -1.18
N LEU A 45 -26.08 -12.91 -2.11
CA LEU A 45 -26.47 -11.54 -2.38
C LEU A 45 -27.30 -11.51 -3.66
N ASP A 46 -28.31 -10.66 -3.67
CA ASP A 46 -29.08 -10.38 -4.88
C ASP A 46 -28.23 -9.54 -5.84
N GLU A 47 -28.66 -9.42 -7.11
CA GLU A 47 -27.87 -8.74 -8.14
C GLU A 47 -27.54 -7.28 -7.81
N GLU A 48 -28.48 -6.54 -7.22
CA GLU A 48 -28.27 -5.13 -6.86
C GLU A 48 -27.27 -4.99 -5.71
N ASP A 49 -27.41 -5.82 -4.68
CA ASP A 49 -26.47 -5.93 -3.57
C ASP A 49 -25.05 -6.29 -4.08
N LEU A 50 -24.96 -7.20 -5.06
CA LEU A 50 -23.69 -7.57 -5.71
C LEU A 50 -23.07 -6.37 -6.43
N LYS A 51 -23.85 -5.62 -7.21
CA LYS A 51 -23.37 -4.43 -7.94
C LYS A 51 -22.81 -3.38 -6.98
N ILE A 52 -23.57 -3.02 -5.95
CA ILE A 52 -23.15 -2.05 -4.93
C ILE A 52 -21.84 -2.50 -4.27
N ARG A 53 -21.77 -3.78 -3.90
CA ARG A 53 -20.58 -4.31 -3.22
C ARG A 53 -19.34 -4.32 -4.10
N VAL A 54 -19.51 -4.67 -5.38
CA VAL A 54 -18.45 -4.63 -6.38
C VAL A 54 -17.99 -3.20 -6.62
N ASP A 55 -18.91 -2.23 -6.73
CA ASP A 55 -18.56 -0.81 -6.86
C ASP A 55 -17.75 -0.31 -5.66
N CYS A 56 -18.21 -0.57 -4.43
CA CYS A 56 -17.47 -0.21 -3.23
C CYS A 56 -16.05 -0.79 -3.25
N TYR A 57 -15.90 -2.04 -3.69
CA TYR A 57 -14.60 -2.70 -3.75
C TYR A 57 -13.69 -2.11 -4.83
N ILE A 58 -14.23 -1.80 -6.01
CA ILE A 58 -13.47 -1.15 -7.09
C ILE A 58 -12.96 0.22 -6.62
N GLU A 59 -13.80 1.01 -5.96
CA GLU A 59 -13.36 2.31 -5.44
C GLU A 59 -12.31 2.16 -4.32
N LEU A 60 -12.44 1.15 -3.45
CA LEU A 60 -11.40 0.84 -2.45
C LEU A 60 -10.07 0.48 -3.11
N LEU A 61 -10.07 -0.35 -4.15
CA LEU A 61 -8.86 -0.70 -4.90
C LEU A 61 -8.19 0.55 -5.49
N ARG A 62 -8.98 1.45 -6.10
CA ARG A 62 -8.46 2.73 -6.62
C ARG A 62 -7.84 3.61 -5.53
N ILE A 63 -8.47 3.68 -4.36
CA ILE A 63 -7.91 4.43 -3.21
C ILE A 63 -6.58 3.80 -2.76
N CYS A 64 -6.49 2.48 -2.69
CA CYS A 64 -5.26 1.79 -2.35
C CYS A 64 -4.13 2.10 -3.34
N GLU A 65 -4.40 2.06 -4.64
CA GLU A 65 -3.45 2.43 -5.70
C GLU A 65 -2.97 3.88 -5.54
N LEU A 66 -3.88 4.83 -5.32
CA LEU A 66 -3.55 6.24 -5.10
C LEU A 66 -2.68 6.45 -3.85
N ILE A 67 -2.93 5.71 -2.77
CA ILE A 67 -2.10 5.77 -1.56
C ILE A 67 -0.70 5.24 -1.84
N GLU A 68 -0.56 4.13 -2.56
CA GLU A 68 0.74 3.59 -2.96
C GLU A 68 1.54 4.56 -3.83
N GLU A 69 0.89 5.20 -4.81
CA GLU A 69 1.52 6.22 -5.66
C GLU A 69 2.04 7.40 -4.83
N LYS A 70 1.22 7.91 -3.90
CA LYS A 70 1.63 8.99 -2.99
C LYS A 70 2.81 8.57 -2.11
N ARG A 71 2.81 7.33 -1.60
CA ARG A 71 3.94 6.78 -0.82
C ARG A 71 5.22 6.66 -1.65
N LYS A 72 5.13 6.13 -2.88
CA LYS A 72 6.26 6.02 -3.81
C LYS A 72 6.81 7.40 -4.18
N LYS A 73 5.95 8.39 -4.43
CA LYS A 73 6.36 9.78 -4.71
C LYS A 73 7.08 10.40 -3.51
N ALA A 74 6.52 10.28 -2.31
CA ALA A 74 7.15 10.77 -1.08
C ALA A 74 8.52 10.13 -0.81
N GLN A 75 8.70 8.84 -1.11
CA GLN A 75 10.01 8.18 -1.01
C GLN A 75 11.02 8.75 -2.01
N LYS A 76 10.61 8.95 -3.27
CA LYS A 76 11.46 9.59 -4.30
C LYS A 76 11.84 11.02 -3.93
N ASP A 77 10.91 11.79 -3.38
CA ASP A 77 11.16 13.17 -2.96
C ASP A 77 12.08 13.23 -1.73
N LYS A 78 11.95 12.31 -0.77
CA LYS A 78 12.90 12.16 0.36
C LYS A 78 14.31 11.78 -0.13
N ALA A 79 14.41 10.91 -1.13
CA ALA A 79 15.70 10.54 -1.73
C ALA A 79 16.35 11.73 -2.45
N ARG A 80 15.57 12.57 -3.14
CA ARG A 80 16.06 13.81 -3.79
C ARG A 80 16.43 14.90 -2.77
N GLY A 81 15.70 15.02 -1.67
CA GLY A 81 15.92 16.04 -0.63
C GLY A 81 17.17 15.84 0.24
N ARG A 82 17.76 14.63 0.29
CA ARG A 82 19.00 14.36 1.02
C ARG A 82 20.28 14.87 0.33
N GLY A 83 20.19 15.44 -0.89
CA GLY A 83 21.34 15.93 -1.66
C GLY A 83 21.76 17.40 -1.44
N LYS A 84 21.00 18.23 -0.72
CA LYS A 84 21.33 19.65 -0.49
C LYS A 84 21.66 19.97 0.98
N LYS A 85 22.81 19.49 1.46
CA LYS A 85 23.54 20.08 2.60
C LYS A 85 25.06 20.07 2.33
N LYS A 86 25.48 20.85 1.34
CA LYS A 86 26.82 21.47 1.20
C LYS A 86 26.52 22.81 0.52
N SER A 87 26.64 23.98 1.12
CA SER A 87 27.87 24.58 1.61
C SER A 87 27.57 25.68 2.64
N GLY A 88 27.91 25.45 3.90
CA GLY A 88 28.10 26.49 4.90
C GLY A 88 29.55 26.41 5.37
N GLN A 89 30.49 26.80 4.51
CA GLN A 89 31.91 26.86 4.84
C GLN A 89 32.31 28.34 4.81
N VAL A 90 32.02 29.06 5.90
CA VAL A 90 32.69 30.33 6.18
C VAL A 90 33.87 29.99 7.09
N LYS A 91 35.06 30.12 6.52
CA LYS A 91 36.35 29.96 7.17
C LYS A 91 36.47 30.98 8.31
N ALA A 92 36.50 30.51 9.56
CA ALA A 92 37.12 31.28 10.64
C ALA A 92 38.54 30.77 10.82
N LYS A 93 39.51 31.63 10.52
CA LYS A 93 40.94 31.41 10.73
C LYS A 93 41.25 31.29 12.23
N GLU A 94 42.33 30.57 12.48
CA GLU A 94 42.91 30.18 13.77
C GLU A 94 43.13 31.34 14.75
N THR A 95 42.91 31.08 16.04
CA THR A 95 43.82 31.52 17.10
C THR A 95 44.00 30.36 18.09
N LYS A 96 45.23 29.85 18.15
CA LYS A 96 45.69 28.87 19.15
C LYS A 96 45.70 29.54 20.52
N LEU A 97 45.37 28.79 21.58
CA LEU A 97 45.98 28.94 22.90
C LEU A 97 45.72 27.69 23.78
N GLU A 98 46.81 26.94 23.95
CA GLU A 98 47.27 26.25 25.16
C GLU A 98 46.49 25.08 25.79
N LYS A 99 47.18 23.92 25.76
CA LYS A 99 46.96 22.77 26.63
C LYS A 99 47.42 23.10 28.05
N LYS A 100 46.57 22.87 29.05
CA LYS A 100 47.00 22.40 30.38
C LYS A 100 46.10 21.24 30.80
N SER A 101 46.72 20.08 30.89
CA SER A 101 46.28 18.91 31.66
C SER A 101 46.14 19.30 33.14
N ASP A 102 45.16 18.77 33.88
CA ASP A 102 45.41 17.70 34.85
C ASP A 102 44.14 17.27 35.62
N SER A 103 44.07 15.96 35.88
CA SER A 103 43.48 15.29 37.05
C SER A 103 41.96 15.24 37.30
N ARG A 104 41.48 13.97 37.31
CA ARG A 104 40.66 13.29 38.34
C ARG A 104 39.23 13.80 38.63
N SER A 105 38.26 12.98 39.04
CA SER A 105 37.98 11.54 39.01
C SER A 105 36.68 11.38 39.80
N TYR A 106 35.74 10.56 39.32
CA TYR A 106 34.65 9.87 40.05
C TYR A 106 33.60 10.68 40.86
N PHE A 107 32.38 10.16 40.83
CA PHE A 107 31.14 10.56 41.53
C PHE A 107 30.22 11.57 40.83
N ARG A 108 29.22 11.04 40.11
CA ARG A 108 27.84 11.50 40.23
C ARG A 108 26.98 10.26 40.49
N MET A 109 26.42 10.20 41.70
CA MET A 109 25.32 9.29 42.07
C MET A 109 24.06 9.61 41.25
#